data_AF-A0A699ZCR2-F1
#
_entry.id   AF-A0A699ZCR2-F1
#
_cell.length_a   1.000
_cell.length_b   1.000
_cell.length_c   1.000
_cell.angle_alpha   90.00
_cell.angle_beta   90.00
_cell.angle_gamma   90.00
#
_symmetry.space_group_name_H-M   'P 1'
#
loop_
_entity.id
_entity.type
_entity.pdbx_description
1 polymer ?
#
loop_
_entity_poly.entity_id
_entity_poly.type
_entity_poly.pdbx_seq_one_letter_code
_entity_poly.pdbx_strand_id
1 'polypeptide(L)'
;MPIEASSCSKGGAVSEYASQPELAPAFFRSIEDFDQLLAVAVRSSSNVEGEAAQAALAASLRSLDQLLATVPADIMDRSRTVLEVAQTRERELAKELEAERSVAVPA
;
A
#
# COMPACT_ATOMS: atom_id res chain seq x y z
N MET A 1 -0.75 52.77 11.39
CA MET A 1 -0.30 51.38 11.50
C MET A 1 -1.05 50.57 10.44
N PRO A 2 -0.41 50.12 9.34
CA PRO A 2 -1.07 49.20 8.42
C PRO A 2 -0.84 47.74 8.87
N ILE A 3 -1.89 46.94 8.73
CA ILE A 3 -1.89 45.49 8.99
C ILE A 3 -1.22 44.82 7.79
N GLU A 4 -0.11 44.11 8.03
CA GLU A 4 0.52 43.29 7.01
C GLU A 4 -0.38 42.11 6.65
N ALA A 5 -0.76 42.05 5.38
CA ALA A 5 -1.45 40.91 4.80
C ALA A 5 -0.51 39.70 4.85
N SER A 6 -0.88 38.68 5.62
CA SER A 6 -0.24 37.38 5.60
C SER A 6 -0.35 36.79 4.21
N SER A 7 0.75 36.89 3.45
CA SER A 7 0.89 36.36 2.11
C SER A 7 0.90 34.84 2.18
N CYS A 8 -0.19 34.22 1.72
CA CYS A 8 -0.26 32.80 1.38
C CYS A 8 0.83 32.48 0.33
N SER A 9 2.01 32.08 0.80
CA SER A 9 3.10 31.64 -0.07
C SER A 9 2.78 30.25 -0.61
N LYS A 10 2.14 30.29 -1.77
CA LYS A 10 2.02 29.21 -2.75
C LYS A 10 3.42 28.78 -3.18
N GLY A 11 3.81 27.57 -2.83
CA GLY A 11 5.05 26.95 -3.25
C GLY A 11 4.87 25.44 -3.25
N GLY A 12 4.19 24.93 -4.27
CA GLY A 12 4.09 23.50 -4.48
C GLY A 12 5.48 22.93 -4.64
N ALA A 13 5.88 22.06 -3.71
CA ALA A 13 6.85 21.03 -4.03
C ALA A 13 6.12 20.08 -4.98
N VAL A 14 6.17 20.40 -6.29
CA VAL A 14 5.97 19.39 -7.32
C VAL A 14 7.14 18.44 -7.14
N SER A 15 6.89 17.46 -6.28
CA SER A 15 7.59 16.22 -6.08
C SER A 15 8.59 15.91 -7.20
N GLU A 16 9.87 16.11 -6.90
CA GLU A 16 11.01 15.67 -7.72
C GLU A 16 11.04 14.12 -7.89
N TYR A 17 10.09 13.40 -7.29
CA TYR A 17 9.86 11.95 -7.42
C TYR A 17 9.16 11.56 -8.73
N ALA A 18 8.78 12.50 -9.61
CA ALA A 18 8.10 12.22 -10.87
C ALA A 18 8.98 11.57 -11.96
N SER A 19 10.24 11.24 -11.66
CA SER A 19 11.26 10.95 -12.67
C SER A 19 11.42 9.47 -13.04
N GLN A 20 10.53 8.56 -12.63
CA GLN A 20 10.57 7.15 -13.09
C GLN A 20 9.23 6.71 -13.68
N PRO A 21 8.84 7.25 -14.85
CA PRO A 21 7.54 6.99 -15.48
C PRO A 21 7.29 5.52 -15.85
N GLU A 22 8.32 4.67 -15.82
CA GLU A 22 8.25 3.27 -16.29
C GLU A 22 8.13 2.22 -15.19
N LEU A 23 8.53 2.51 -13.94
CA LEU A 23 8.59 1.47 -12.89
C LEU A 23 7.23 1.09 -12.32
N ALA A 24 6.37 2.08 -12.06
CA ALA A 24 5.02 1.78 -11.57
C ALA A 24 4.21 0.98 -12.62
N PRO A 25 4.18 1.37 -13.92
CA PRO A 25 3.58 0.53 -14.96
C PRO A 25 4.19 -0.87 -15.06
N ALA A 26 5.52 -1.02 -14.94
CA ALA A 26 6.18 -2.33 -14.98
C ALA A 26 5.75 -3.24 -13.81
N PHE A 27 5.61 -2.69 -12.61
CA PHE A 27 5.09 -3.42 -11.46
C PHE A 27 3.64 -3.87 -11.67
N PHE A 28 2.74 -2.96 -12.06
CA PHE A 28 1.34 -3.34 -12.28
C PHE A 28 1.18 -4.40 -13.38
N ARG A 29 1.96 -4.29 -14.46
CA ARG A 29 1.97 -5.29 -15.53
C ARG A 29 2.44 -6.66 -15.03
N SER A 30 3.49 -6.69 -14.20
CA SER A 30 3.99 -7.96 -13.65
C SER A 30 3.02 -8.63 -12.67
N ILE A 31 2.17 -7.86 -11.97
CA ILE A 31 1.09 -8.42 -11.16
C ILE A 31 -0.05 -8.92 -12.04
N GLU A 32 -0.42 -8.16 -13.07
CA GLU A 32 -1.46 -8.56 -14.02
C GLU A 32 -1.10 -9.89 -14.71
N ASP A 33 0.16 -10.06 -15.12
CA ASP A 33 0.63 -11.32 -15.70
C ASP A 33 0.50 -12.51 -14.72
N PHE A 34 0.80 -12.29 -13.44
CA PHE A 34 0.62 -13.31 -12.40
C PHE A 34 -0.86 -13.62 -12.15
N ASP A 35 -1.72 -12.60 -12.04
CA ASP A 35 -3.16 -12.78 -11.83
C ASP A 35 -3.81 -13.50 -13.03
N GLN A 36 -3.38 -13.16 -14.25
CA GLN A 36 -3.85 -13.82 -15.47
C GLN A 36 -3.51 -15.31 -15.47
N LEU A 37 -2.32 -15.72 -14.99
CA LEU A 37 -1.96 -17.13 -14.85
C LEU A 37 -2.91 -17.87 -13.89
N LEU A 38 -3.23 -17.26 -12.74
CA LEU A 38 -4.17 -17.82 -11.78
C LEU A 38 -5.59 -17.89 -12.36
N ALA A 39 -6.05 -16.83 -13.00
CA ALA A 39 -7.38 -16.72 -13.58
C ALA A 39 -7.59 -17.76 -14.71
N VAL A 40 -6.57 -18.02 -15.51
CA VAL A 40 -6.60 -19.09 -16.52
C VAL A 40 -6.75 -20.45 -15.85
N ALA A 41 -5.90 -20.77 -14.87
CA ALA A 41 -5.96 -22.06 -14.18
C ALA A 41 -7.30 -22.32 -13.48
N VAL A 42 -7.85 -21.31 -12.80
CA VAL A 42 -9.19 -21.38 -12.18
C VAL A 42 -10.26 -21.65 -13.25
N ARG A 43 -10.23 -20.94 -14.38
CA ARG A 43 -11.21 -21.10 -15.46
C ARG A 43 -11.10 -22.45 -16.16
N SER A 44 -9.88 -22.97 -16.26
CA SER A 44 -9.58 -24.24 -16.91
C SER A 44 -9.73 -25.44 -15.98
N SER A 45 -10.07 -25.24 -14.69
CA SER A 45 -10.03 -26.28 -13.65
C SER A 45 -8.71 -27.06 -13.65
N SER A 46 -7.62 -26.38 -13.99
CA SER A 46 -6.29 -26.95 -14.12
C SER A 46 -5.39 -26.41 -13.03
N ASN A 47 -4.35 -27.16 -12.66
CA ASN A 47 -3.31 -26.62 -11.79
C ASN A 47 -2.42 -25.67 -12.60
N VAL A 48 -2.02 -24.54 -11.99
CA VAL A 48 -0.89 -23.78 -12.50
C VAL A 48 0.37 -24.62 -12.27
N GLU A 49 1.25 -24.71 -13.27
CA GLU A 49 2.58 -25.27 -13.04
C GLU A 49 3.29 -24.44 -11.97
N GLY A 50 3.60 -25.07 -10.83
CA GLY A 50 4.11 -24.37 -9.66
C GLY A 50 5.36 -23.53 -9.95
N GLU A 51 6.23 -24.02 -10.84
CA GLU A 51 7.43 -23.30 -11.28
C GLU A 51 7.11 -22.01 -12.04
N ALA A 52 6.13 -22.05 -12.97
CA ALA A 52 5.70 -20.88 -13.73
C ALA A 52 5.01 -19.84 -12.84
N ALA A 53 4.16 -20.29 -11.91
CA ALA A 53 3.51 -19.40 -10.94
C ALA A 53 4.54 -18.73 -10.03
N GLN A 54 5.52 -19.50 -9.54
CA GLN A 54 6.56 -19.02 -8.64
C GLN A 54 7.52 -18.06 -9.36
N ALA A 55 7.85 -18.32 -10.62
CA ALA A 55 8.66 -17.42 -11.45
C ALA A 55 7.94 -16.09 -11.70
N ALA A 56 6.64 -16.12 -12.03
CA ALA A 56 5.83 -14.93 -12.23
C ALA A 56 5.70 -14.10 -10.94
N LEU A 57 5.38 -14.74 -9.81
CA LEU A 57 5.35 -14.07 -8.50
C LEU A 57 6.70 -13.44 -8.15
N ALA A 58 7.80 -14.16 -8.36
CA ALA A 58 9.15 -13.64 -8.10
C ALA A 58 9.47 -12.43 -9.00
N ALA A 59 8.95 -12.38 -10.23
CA ALA A 59 9.07 -11.21 -11.09
C ALA A 59 8.27 -10.02 -10.55
N SER A 60 7.04 -10.24 -10.08
CA SER A 60 6.21 -9.19 -9.47
C SER A 60 6.86 -8.60 -8.22
N LEU A 61 7.44 -9.44 -7.36
CA LEU A 61 8.15 -9.01 -6.16
C LEU A 61 9.40 -8.21 -6.51
N ARG A 62 10.19 -8.62 -7.52
CA ARG A 62 11.35 -7.84 -7.96
C ARG A 62 10.96 -6.46 -8.51
N SER A 63 9.89 -6.36 -9.29
CA SER A 63 9.38 -5.06 -9.76
C SER A 63 8.89 -4.19 -8.60
N LEU A 64 8.26 -4.79 -7.58
CA LEU A 64 7.86 -4.07 -6.38
C LEU A 64 9.07 -3.53 -5.62
N ASP A 65 10.11 -4.34 -5.43
CA ASP A 65 11.34 -3.92 -4.75
C ASP A 65 12.01 -2.75 -5.48
N GLN A 66 12.03 -2.78 -6.82
CA GLN A 66 12.54 -1.68 -7.64
C GLN A 66 11.72 -0.40 -7.46
N LEU A 67 10.38 -0.51 -7.42
CA LEU A 67 9.50 0.63 -7.17
C LEU A 67 9.65 1.18 -5.74
N LEU A 68 9.78 0.30 -4.74
CA LEU A 68 9.98 0.71 -3.36
C LEU A 68 11.35 1.36 -3.15
N ALA A 69 12.37 0.94 -3.89
CA ALA A 69 13.69 1.56 -3.86
C ALA A 69 13.69 3.02 -4.35
N THR A 70 12.66 3.45 -5.10
CA THR A 70 12.51 4.86 -5.48
C THR A 70 11.88 5.71 -4.39
N VAL A 71 11.29 5.09 -3.37
CA VAL A 71 10.65 5.80 -2.27
C VAL A 71 11.73 6.20 -1.26
N PRO A 72 11.84 7.50 -0.92
CA PRO A 72 12.77 7.96 0.11
C PRO A 72 12.53 7.27 1.45
N ALA A 73 13.61 6.96 2.17
CA ALA A 73 13.54 6.26 3.45
C ALA A 73 12.67 7.01 4.49
N ASP A 74 12.70 8.34 4.49
CA ASP A 74 11.91 9.17 5.41
C ASP A 74 10.40 9.13 5.10
N ILE A 75 10.00 8.82 3.87
CA ILE A 75 8.59 8.59 3.49
C ILE A 75 8.15 7.20 3.97
N MET A 76 9.01 6.19 3.83
CA MET A 76 8.76 4.83 4.31
C MET A 76 8.68 4.75 5.85
N ASP A 77 9.52 5.52 6.55
CA ASP A 77 9.50 5.59 8.01
C ASP A 77 8.22 6.29 8.51
N ARG A 78 7.84 7.40 7.86
CA ARG A 78 6.58 8.09 8.18
C ARG A 78 5.36 7.23 7.94
N SER A 79 5.30 6.52 6.81
CA SER A 79 4.17 5.63 6.50
C SER A 79 4.07 4.48 7.50
N ARG A 80 5.21 3.92 7.95
CA ARG A 80 5.26 2.92 9.02
C ARG A 80 4.67 3.46 10.33
N THR A 81 5.09 4.65 10.76
CA THR A 81 4.55 5.26 11.98
C THR A 81 3.04 5.47 11.90
N VAL A 82 2.52 5.91 10.76
CA VAL A 82 1.06 6.08 10.55
C VAL A 82 0.33 4.74 10.64
N LEU A 83 0.88 3.68 10.02
CA LEU A 83 0.29 2.34 10.08
C LEU A 83 0.27 1.77 11.50
N GLU A 84 1.34 1.97 12.28
CA GLU A 84 1.42 1.53 13.68
C GLU A 84 0.38 2.23 14.56
N VAL A 85 0.20 3.55 14.38
CA VAL A 85 -0.85 4.32 15.08
C VAL A 85 -2.24 3.82 14.68
N ALA A 86 -2.49 3.62 13.39
CA ALA A 86 -3.78 3.12 12.89
C ALA A 86 -4.12 1.73 13.45
N GLN A 87 -3.17 0.80 13.43
CA GLN A 87 -3.35 -0.55 13.98
C GLN A 87 -3.57 -0.53 15.49
N THR A 88 -2.87 0.35 16.20
CA THR A 88 -3.07 0.52 17.65
C THR A 88 -4.48 1.01 17.92
N ARG A 89 -4.94 2.02 17.18
CA ARG A 89 -6.29 2.56 17.32
C ARG A 89 -7.36 1.54 16.99
N GLU A 90 -7.17 0.74 15.93
CA GLU A 90 -8.08 -0.35 15.57
C GLU A 90 -8.23 -1.37 16.71
N ARG A 91 -7.12 -1.76 17.34
CA ARG A 91 -7.13 -2.68 18.49
C ARG A 91 -7.80 -2.09 19.72
N GLU A 92 -7.65 -0.80 19.97
CA GLU A 92 -8.35 -0.09 21.05
C GLU A 92 -9.85 -0.07 20.82
N LEU A 93 -10.29 0.31 19.61
CA LEU A 93 -11.70 0.31 19.23
C LEU A 93 -12.31 -1.09 19.32
N ALA A 94 -11.57 -2.13 18.92
CA ALA A 94 -12.03 -3.51 19.07
C ALA A 94 -12.26 -3.90 20.54
N LYS A 95 -11.38 -3.46 21.45
CA LYS A 95 -11.52 -3.69 22.90
C LYS A 95 -12.67 -2.89 23.51
N GLU A 96 -12.83 -1.63 23.11
CA GLU A 96 -13.95 -0.78 23.55
C GLU A 96 -15.29 -1.40 23.14
N LEU A 97 -15.39 -1.88 21.89
CA LEU A 97 -16.59 -2.51 21.36
C LEU A 97 -16.90 -3.87 22.02
N GLU A 98 -15.87 -4.64 22.40
CA GLU A 98 -16.02 -5.86 23.19
C GLU A 98 -16.46 -5.56 24.63
N ALA A 99 -15.91 -4.51 25.24
CA ALA A 99 -16.28 -4.06 26.59
C ALA A 99 -17.75 -3.57 26.62
N GLU A 100 -18.18 -2.76 25.66
CA GLU A 100 -19.56 -2.30 25.53
C GLU A 100 -20.54 -3.48 25.32
N ARG A 101 -20.14 -4.47 24.50
CA ARG A 101 -20.94 -5.69 24.27
C ARG A 101 -21.03 -6.58 25.52
N SER A 102 -19.99 -6.60 26.36
CA SER A 102 -20.01 -7.35 27.63
C SER A 102 -20.90 -6.72 28.71
N VAL A 103 -21.12 -5.40 28.64
CA VAL A 103 -21.97 -4.64 29.57
C VAL A 103 -23.45 -4.68 29.15
N ALA A 104 -23.75 -4.88 27.87
CA ALA A 104 -25.12 -4.82 27.32
C ALA A 104 -25.96 -6.11 27.46
N VAL A 105 -25.46 -7.16 28.13
CA VAL A 105 -26.23 -8.40 28.40
C VAL A 105 -26.64 -8.44 29.88
N PRO A 106 -27.85 -7.98 30.26
CA PRO A 106 -28.42 -8.29 31.57
C PRO A 106 -28.80 -9.78 31.62
N ALA A 107 -28.47 -10.41 32.74
CA ALA A 107 -28.80 -11.80 33.08
C ALA A 107 -30.32 -12.04 33.24
#